data_AF-A0A7T8BBL7-F1
#
_entry.id   AF-A0A7T8BBL7-F1
#
_cell.length_a   1.000
_cell.length_b   1.000
_cell.length_c   1.000
_cell.angle_alpha   90.00
_cell.angle_beta   90.00
_cell.angle_gamma   90.00
#
_symmetry.space_group_name_H-M   'P 1'
#
loop_
_entity.id
_entity.type
_entity.pdbx_description
1 polymer ?
#
loop_
_entity_poly.entity_id
_entity_poly.type
_entity_poly.pdbx_seq_one_letter_code
_entity_poly.pdbx_strand_id
1 'polypeptide(L)'
;MDNLNKKTEKVITDLEKEKQNPDSPFVALQLDEVIGFLKYLLNNNGINENNPAEISDTIKKINYWAADSWPYENKITIEITEIMEAYEKIIKKHYAGIT
;
A
#
# COMPACT_ATOMS: atom_id res chain seq x y z
N MET A 1 5.67 -5.91 13.66
CA MET A 1 4.61 -6.15 12.67
C MET A 1 3.31 -5.44 13.08
N ASP A 2 2.89 -5.59 14.34
CA ASP A 2 1.63 -5.03 14.86
C ASP A 2 1.40 -3.54 14.63
N ASN A 3 2.44 -2.71 14.77
CA ASN A 3 2.31 -1.27 14.52
C ASN A 3 2.09 -0.94 13.03
N LEU A 4 2.72 -1.71 12.13
CA LEU A 4 2.53 -1.56 10.69
C LEU A 4 1.12 -2.01 10.29
N ASN A 5 0.67 -3.17 10.78
CA ASN A 5 -0.67 -3.67 10.48
C ASN A 5 -1.77 -2.70 10.94
N LYS A 6 -1.68 -2.17 12.17
CA LYS A 6 -2.62 -1.15 12.66
C LYS A 6 -2.63 0.12 11.81
N LYS A 7 -1.45 0.56 11.36
CA LYS A 7 -1.34 1.72 10.45
C LYS A 7 -2.00 1.42 9.11
N THR A 8 -1.78 0.22 8.57
CA THR A 8 -2.41 -0.25 7.32
C THR A 8 -3.93 -0.32 7.44
N GLU A 9 -4.48 -0.88 8.52
CA GLU A 9 -5.93 -0.93 8.78
C GLU A 9 -6.57 0.47 8.85
N LYS A 10 -5.88 1.40 9.52
CA LYS A 10 -6.30 2.80 9.57
C LYS A 10 -6.33 3.42 8.17
N VAL A 11 -5.26 3.26 7.39
CA VAL A 11 -5.16 3.83 6.03
C VAL A 11 -6.22 3.24 5.10
N ILE A 12 -6.53 1.94 5.20
CA ILE A 12 -7.66 1.34 4.48
C ILE A 12 -8.97 2.05 4.82
N THR A 13 -9.22 2.30 6.11
CA THR A 13 -10.44 3.00 6.54
C THR A 13 -10.50 4.43 6.01
N ASP A 14 -9.37 5.13 5.98
CA ASP A 14 -9.28 6.49 5.45
C ASP A 14 -9.50 6.51 3.93
N LEU A 15 -8.93 5.55 3.19
CA LEU A 15 -9.15 5.38 1.75
C LEU A 15 -10.59 5.03 1.40
N GLU A 16 -11.26 4.19 2.20
CA GLU A 16 -12.66 3.86 2.01
C GLU A 16 -13.57 5.09 2.19
N LYS A 17 -13.25 5.99 3.12
CA LYS A 17 -13.93 7.28 3.26
C LYS A 17 -13.65 8.20 2.09
N GLU A 18 -12.38 8.28 1.68
CA GLU A 18 -11.95 9.11 0.56
C GLU A 18 -12.63 8.68 -0.75
N LYS A 19 -12.80 7.37 -0.96
CA LYS A 19 -13.56 6.82 -2.09
C LYS A 19 -15.04 7.25 -2.11
N GLN A 20 -15.63 7.50 -0.94
CA GLN A 20 -17.01 7.97 -0.82
C GLN A 20 -17.12 9.49 -0.98
N ASN A 21 -16.00 10.22 -0.98
CA ASN A 21 -15.96 11.66 -1.15
C ASN A 21 -16.02 12.03 -2.64
N PRO A 22 -17.10 12.70 -3.11
CA PRO A 22 -17.21 13.10 -4.52
C PRO A 22 -16.18 14.16 -4.92
N ASP A 23 -15.65 14.92 -3.95
CA ASP A 23 -14.62 15.94 -4.15
C ASP A 23 -13.21 15.39 -3.88
N SER A 24 -13.07 14.06 -3.85
CA SER A 24 -11.78 13.43 -3.62
C SER A 24 -10.78 13.83 -4.71
N PRO A 25 -9.56 14.26 -4.33
CA PRO A 25 -8.50 14.52 -5.30
C PRO A 25 -7.86 13.23 -5.83
N PHE A 26 -8.29 12.05 -5.37
CA PHE A 26 -7.75 10.77 -5.78
C PHE A 26 -8.58 10.13 -6.89
N VAL A 27 -7.91 9.39 -7.77
CA VAL A 27 -8.59 8.61 -8.82
C VAL A 27 -9.24 7.38 -8.20
N ALA A 28 -10.58 7.27 -8.29
CA ALA A 28 -11.35 6.22 -7.62
C ALA A 28 -10.90 4.78 -7.93
N LEU A 29 -10.54 4.48 -9.19
CA LEU A 29 -10.04 3.17 -9.58
C LEU A 29 -8.70 2.83 -8.90
N GLN A 30 -7.83 3.83 -8.70
CA GLN A 30 -6.56 3.64 -8.01
C GLN A 30 -6.78 3.38 -6.51
N LEU A 31 -7.76 4.05 -5.89
CA LEU A 31 -8.13 3.80 -4.50
C LEU A 31 -8.57 2.34 -4.29
N ASP A 32 -9.38 1.79 -5.20
CA ASP A 32 -9.83 0.40 -5.12
C ASP A 32 -8.70 -0.61 -5.21
N GLU A 33 -7.77 -0.39 -6.15
CA GLU A 33 -6.59 -1.24 -6.29
C GLU A 33 -5.71 -1.18 -5.03
N VAL A 34 -5.49 0.01 -4.48
CA VAL A 34 -4.67 0.21 -3.26
C VAL A 34 -5.33 -0.44 -2.06
N ILE A 35 -6.64 -0.25 -1.85
CA ILE A 35 -7.38 -0.89 -0.76
C ILE A 35 -7.28 -2.42 -0.85
N GLY A 36 -7.51 -2.98 -2.04
CA GLY A 36 -7.40 -4.41 -2.29
C GLY A 36 -6.01 -4.94 -1.95
N PHE A 37 -4.97 -4.25 -2.41
CA PHE A 37 -3.60 -4.63 -2.14
C PHE A 37 -3.19 -4.52 -0.66
N LEU A 38 -3.61 -3.46 0.04
CA LEU A 38 -3.37 -3.31 1.47
C LEU A 38 -4.06 -4.41 2.29
N LYS A 39 -5.32 -4.75 1.96
CA LYS A 39 -6.05 -5.87 2.58
C LYS A 39 -5.33 -7.20 2.34
N TYR A 40 -4.83 -7.41 1.13
CA TYR A 40 -4.01 -8.57 0.80
C TYR A 40 -2.73 -8.65 1.64
N LEU A 41 -2.00 -7.54 1.80
CA LEU A 41 -0.80 -7.49 2.63
C LEU A 41 -1.09 -7.81 4.10
N LEU A 42 -2.20 -7.31 4.65
CA LEU A 42 -2.64 -7.65 6.02
C LEU A 42 -2.90 -9.14 6.17
N ASN A 43 -3.69 -9.72 5.27
CA ASN A 43 -4.11 -11.12 5.35
C ASN A 43 -2.95 -12.11 5.22
N ASN A 44 -1.90 -11.73 4.50
CA ASN A 44 -0.73 -12.57 4.26
C ASN A 44 0.49 -12.15 5.09
N ASN A 45 0.34 -11.28 6.10
CA ASN A 45 1.46 -10.70 6.85
C ASN A 45 2.58 -10.12 5.96
N GLY A 46 2.23 -9.58 4.79
CA GLY A 46 3.17 -9.05 3.80
C GLY A 46 4.03 -10.08 3.08
N ILE A 47 3.80 -11.38 3.30
CA ILE A 47 4.63 -12.47 2.76
C ILE A 47 3.71 -13.49 2.09
N ASN A 48 3.66 -13.47 0.77
CA ASN A 48 3.20 -14.62 -0.01
C ASN A 48 4.42 -15.27 -0.62
N GLU A 49 4.64 -16.54 -0.31
CA GLU A 49 5.77 -17.36 -0.77
C GLU A 49 5.77 -17.58 -2.28
N ASN A 50 4.63 -17.34 -2.96
CA ASN A 50 4.44 -17.74 -4.34
C ASN A 50 4.69 -16.65 -5.39
N ASN A 51 4.76 -15.36 -5.04
CA ASN A 51 5.00 -14.32 -6.05
C ASN A 51 5.59 -12.98 -5.51
N PRO A 52 6.87 -12.94 -5.10
CA PRO A 52 7.52 -11.71 -4.65
C PRO A 52 7.61 -10.61 -5.72
N ALA A 53 7.73 -10.99 -7.00
CA ALA A 53 7.88 -10.05 -8.11
C ALA A 53 6.60 -9.23 -8.30
N GLU A 54 5.44 -9.89 -8.32
CA GLU A 54 4.14 -9.24 -8.47
C GLU A 54 3.84 -8.25 -7.33
N ILE A 55 4.20 -8.60 -6.10
CA ILE A 55 4.04 -7.70 -4.94
C ILE A 55 4.96 -6.48 -5.08
N SER A 56 6.23 -6.69 -5.47
CA SER A 56 7.16 -5.58 -5.69
C SER A 56 6.71 -4.65 -6.82
N ASP A 57 6.18 -5.20 -7.91
CA ASP A 57 5.70 -4.40 -9.04
C ASP A 57 4.42 -3.64 -8.69
N THR A 58 3.54 -4.22 -7.89
CA THR A 58 2.36 -3.52 -7.36
C THR A 58 2.76 -2.37 -6.44
N ILE A 59 3.75 -2.58 -5.55
CA ILE A 59 4.32 -1.51 -4.71
C ILE A 59 4.86 -0.36 -5.56
N LYS A 60 5.65 -0.67 -6.60
CA LYS A 60 6.18 0.37 -7.51
C LYS A 60 5.08 1.13 -8.23
N LYS A 61 4.04 0.43 -8.69
CA LYS A 61 2.88 1.02 -9.36
C LYS A 61 2.16 2.02 -8.44
N ILE A 62 1.94 1.65 -7.18
CA ILE A 62 1.30 2.53 -6.19
C ILE A 62 2.18 3.75 -5.88
N ASN A 63 3.49 3.55 -5.69
CA ASN A 63 4.42 4.66 -5.44
C ASN A 63 4.51 5.62 -6.65
N TYR A 64 4.40 5.09 -7.88
CA TYR A 64 4.31 5.92 -9.08
C TYR A 64 3.06 6.81 -9.04
N TRP A 65 1.89 6.25 -8.70
CA TRP A 65 0.67 7.05 -8.57
C TRP A 65 0.75 8.09 -7.46
N ALA A 66 1.34 7.74 -6.32
CA ALA A 66 1.56 8.66 -5.22
C ALA A 66 2.44 9.86 -5.62
N ALA A 67 3.42 9.65 -6.50
CA ALA A 67 4.33 10.69 -6.98
C ALA A 67 3.76 11.52 -8.14
N ASP A 68 2.99 10.90 -9.04
CA ASP A 68 2.54 11.51 -10.30
C ASP A 68 1.11 12.05 -10.25
N SER A 69 0.20 11.33 -9.58
CA SER A 69 -1.24 11.54 -9.69
C SER A 69 -1.92 12.01 -8.40
N TRP A 70 -1.32 11.78 -7.23
CA TRP A 70 -1.93 12.11 -5.94
C TRP A 70 -1.38 13.41 -5.35
N PRO A 71 -2.14 14.07 -4.45
CA PRO A 71 -1.62 15.28 -3.81
C PRO A 71 -0.47 14.93 -2.88
N TYR A 72 0.72 15.42 -3.20
CA TYR A 72 1.98 15.06 -2.53
C TYR A 72 1.98 15.34 -1.02
N GLU A 73 1.42 16.48 -0.60
CA GLU A 73 1.35 16.86 0.82
C GLU A 73 0.15 16.25 1.55
N ASN A 74 -0.70 15.46 0.87
CA ASN A 74 -1.83 14.83 1.52
C ASN A 74 -1.36 13.72 2.47
N LYS A 75 -1.90 13.72 3.68
CA LYS A 75 -1.58 12.75 4.72
C LYS A 75 -1.76 11.30 4.28
N ILE A 76 -2.80 10.99 3.52
CA ILE A 76 -3.08 9.63 3.01
C ILE A 76 -1.97 9.20 2.03
N THR A 77 -1.55 10.08 1.11
CA THR A 77 -0.43 9.83 0.17
C THR A 77 0.86 9.48 0.91
N ILE A 78 1.21 10.25 1.94
CA ILE A 78 2.40 10.03 2.77
C ILE A 78 2.28 8.70 3.50
N GLU A 79 1.15 8.44 4.17
CA GLU A 79 0.95 7.22 4.95
C GLU A 79 1.01 5.96 4.06
N ILE A 80 0.47 6.00 2.83
CA ILE A 80 0.56 4.90 1.87
C ILE A 80 2.01 4.66 1.46
N THR A 81 2.74 5.70 1.07
CA THR A 81 4.14 5.58 0.65
C THR A 81 4.98 4.95 1.75
N GLU A 82 4.82 5.40 2.99
CA GLU A 82 5.51 4.83 4.16
C GLU A 82 5.16 3.35 4.40
N ILE A 83 3.90 2.97 4.21
CA ILE A 83 3.45 1.57 4.31
C ILE A 83 4.09 0.72 3.20
N MET A 84 4.06 1.20 1.96
CA MET A 84 4.62 0.51 0.79
C MET A 84 6.11 0.24 0.98
N GLU A 85 6.89 1.24 1.40
CA GLU A 85 8.31 1.07 1.71
C GLU A 85 8.56 0.08 2.84
N ALA A 86 7.71 0.07 3.88
CA ALA A 86 7.86 -0.83 5.00
C ALA A 86 7.63 -2.29 4.58
N TYR A 87 6.59 -2.57 3.80
CA TYR A 87 6.35 -3.91 3.25
C TYR A 87 7.43 -4.32 2.26
N GLU A 88 7.90 -3.42 1.39
CA GLU A 88 9.00 -3.73 0.47
C GLU A 88 10.27 -4.15 1.22
N LYS A 89 10.60 -3.48 2.32
CA LYS A 89 11.73 -3.85 3.20
C LYS A 89 11.53 -5.23 3.84
N ILE A 90 10.31 -5.57 4.26
CA ILE A 90 10.00 -6.88 4.85
C ILE A 90 10.18 -7.98 3.80
N ILE A 91 9.62 -7.79 2.59
CA ILE A 91 9.72 -8.74 1.48
C ILE A 91 11.18 -8.94 1.10
N LYS A 92 11.94 -7.87 0.84
CA LYS A 92 13.36 -7.96 0.49
C LYS A 92 14.16 -8.73 1.54
N LYS A 93 13.92 -8.49 2.84
CA LYS A 93 14.59 -9.22 3.93
C LYS A 93 14.22 -10.71 3.95
N HIS A 94 12.94 -11.03 3.73
CA HIS A 94 12.48 -12.42 3.72
C HIS A 94 13.16 -13.21 2.59
N TYR A 95 13.19 -12.67 1.37
CA TYR A 95 13.73 -13.36 0.21
C TYR A 95 15.27 -13.33 0.11
N ALA A 96 15.93 -12.30 0.65
CA ALA A 96 17.40 -12.26 0.72
C ALA A 96 17.98 -13.32 1.69
N GLY A 97 17.17 -13.90 2.57
CA GLY A 97 17.58 -15.00 3.47
C GLY A 97 17.39 -16.40 2.89
N ILE A 98 16.88 -16.52 1.65
CA ILE A 98 16.59 -17.80 0.98
C ILE A 98 17.66 -18.15 -0.07
N THR A 99 18.58 -17.22 -0.38
CA THR A 99 19.77 -17.40 -1.25
C THR A 99 21.01 -17.75 -0.46
#